data_AF-A0AAE4MGT6-F1
#
_entry.id   AF-A0AAE4MGT6-F1
#
_cell.length_a   1.000
_cell.length_b   1.000
_cell.length_c   1.000
_cell.angle_alpha   90.00
_cell.angle_beta   90.00
_cell.angle_gamma   90.00
#
_symmetry.space_group_name_H-M   'P 1'
#
loop_
_entity.id
_entity.type
_entity.pdbx_description
1 polymer ?
#
loop_
_entity_poly.entity_id
_entity_poly.type
_entity_poly.pdbx_seq_one_letter_code
_entity_poly.pdbx_strand_id
1 'polypeptide(L)'
;MADKKSPASGWPIVQGDYHTGDANSPVAVITMGSHLDETAICAAGAALAGSCKTENLGIEKIVANIISNPNIRFVLLCGTEVKGHLSGQSIDAMHKNGVEGGKIVGSGGAIPFLENLTAEHIKRFQEQVEIVNIMESEDVGQISAKINELKTRDPGAFGADPIVIQISDDAGGSGAGSTVASANPQFLEIEKRLDAIEKKVEFTDAEIAMRVGRKIGRDIGILYGLVAGCIAFMVIMMFLPRIM
;
A
#
# COMPACT_ATOMS: atom_id res chain seq x y z
N MET A 1 30.70 4.11 21.71
CA MET A 1 29.95 4.09 20.44
C MET A 1 29.17 2.79 20.42
N ALA A 2 27.93 2.78 19.92
CA ALA A 2 27.12 1.57 19.86
C ALA A 2 27.76 0.56 18.90
N ASP A 3 27.72 -0.73 19.25
CA ASP A 3 28.27 -1.79 18.41
C ASP A 3 27.47 -1.90 17.10
N LYS A 4 28.16 -2.06 15.96
CA LYS A 4 27.54 -2.16 14.63
C LYS A 4 27.95 -3.46 13.94
N LYS A 5 27.03 -4.00 13.15
CA LYS A 5 27.26 -5.17 12.29
C LYS A 5 27.06 -4.77 10.84
N SER A 6 27.70 -5.51 9.93
CA SER A 6 27.42 -5.34 8.51
C SER A 6 26.00 -5.81 8.21
N PRO A 7 25.16 -5.01 7.51
CA PRO A 7 23.93 -5.49 6.90
C PRO A 7 24.22 -6.61 5.89
N ALA A 8 23.16 -7.28 5.42
CA ALA A 8 23.30 -8.21 4.31
C ALA A 8 23.90 -7.51 3.07
N SER A 9 24.67 -8.24 2.26
CA SER A 9 25.29 -7.69 1.06
C SER A 9 24.23 -7.17 0.09
N GLY A 10 24.37 -5.92 -0.36
CA GLY A 10 23.41 -5.27 -1.25
C GLY A 10 22.14 -4.77 -0.55
N TRP A 11 22.15 -4.63 0.77
CA TRP A 11 21.02 -4.07 1.51
C TRP A 11 20.67 -2.62 1.08
N PRO A 12 19.38 -2.27 0.96
CA PRO A 12 18.20 -3.15 1.08
C PRO A 12 18.01 -4.07 -0.12
N ILE A 13 17.62 -5.33 0.14
CA ILE A 13 17.56 -6.39 -0.88
C ILE A 13 16.22 -6.37 -1.62
N VAL A 14 15.13 -6.20 -0.88
CA VAL A 14 13.79 -6.26 -1.43
C VAL A 14 13.41 -4.88 -1.97
N GLN A 15 13.06 -4.81 -3.26
CA GLN A 15 12.67 -3.56 -3.92
C GLN A 15 11.32 -3.05 -3.41
N GLY A 16 11.19 -1.73 -3.32
CA GLY A 16 9.99 -1.05 -2.84
C GLY A 16 10.09 0.46 -3.01
N ASP A 17 9.08 1.16 -2.53
CA ASP A 17 9.01 2.62 -2.55
C ASP A 17 9.59 3.21 -1.26
N TYR A 18 10.91 3.40 -1.27
CA TYR A 18 11.67 3.93 -0.13
C TYR A 18 12.94 4.65 -0.58
N HIS A 19 13.46 5.46 0.32
CA HIS A 19 14.78 6.06 0.25
C HIS A 19 15.68 5.44 1.33
N THR A 20 16.98 5.38 1.04
CA THR A 20 17.99 4.85 1.94
C THR A 20 18.84 5.97 2.53
N GLY A 21 19.19 5.83 3.80
CA GLY A 21 20.14 6.69 4.49
C GLY A 21 21.35 5.90 4.98
N ASP A 22 21.83 6.21 6.19
CA ASP A 22 22.95 5.50 6.80
C ASP A 22 22.55 4.10 7.26
N ALA A 23 23.12 3.06 6.65
CA ALA A 23 22.84 1.66 7.00
C ALA A 23 23.25 1.27 8.43
N ASN A 24 24.06 2.08 9.12
CA ASN A 24 24.38 1.92 10.53
C ASN A 24 23.38 2.61 11.48
N SER A 25 22.45 3.41 10.95
CA SER A 25 21.43 4.05 11.77
C SER A 25 20.48 3.02 12.37
N PRO A 26 20.05 3.21 13.63
CA PRO A 26 19.13 2.29 14.28
C PRO A 26 17.66 2.50 13.93
N VAL A 27 17.31 3.50 13.12
CA VAL A 27 15.91 3.91 12.90
C VAL A 27 15.48 3.65 11.46
N ALA A 28 14.40 2.90 11.27
CA ALA A 28 13.61 2.86 10.04
C ALA A 28 12.32 3.66 10.22
N VAL A 29 11.85 4.35 9.18
CA VAL A 29 10.65 5.19 9.22
C VAL A 29 9.65 4.71 8.18
N ILE A 30 8.40 4.56 8.59
CA ILE A 30 7.29 4.15 7.73
C ILE A 30 6.28 5.30 7.70
N THR A 31 6.03 5.86 6.52
CA THR A 31 5.21 7.07 6.31
C THR A 31 3.73 6.77 5.99
N MET A 32 3.34 5.49 6.05
CA MET A 32 1.98 5.00 5.81
C MET A 32 1.39 5.50 4.48
N GLY A 33 0.23 6.15 4.52
CA GLY A 33 -0.46 6.71 3.36
C GLY A 33 0.01 8.10 2.97
N SER A 34 0.89 8.74 3.75
CA SER A 34 1.37 10.10 3.49
C SER A 34 2.45 10.13 2.42
N HIS A 35 2.49 11.23 1.69
CA HIS A 35 3.58 11.57 0.77
C HIS A 35 4.46 12.61 1.47
N LEU A 36 5.47 12.15 2.20
CA LEU A 36 6.41 13.02 2.91
C LEU A 36 7.71 13.15 2.12
N ASP A 37 8.62 14.01 2.55
CA ASP A 37 9.97 14.07 1.98
C ASP A 37 10.83 12.97 2.63
N GLU A 38 10.76 11.73 2.12
CA GLU A 38 11.56 10.63 2.68
C GLU A 38 13.07 10.85 2.51
N THR A 39 13.50 11.65 1.52
CA THR A 39 14.91 12.03 1.38
C THR A 39 15.36 12.90 2.55
N ALA A 40 14.55 13.88 2.96
CA ALA A 40 14.82 14.68 4.16
C ALA A 40 14.79 13.85 5.44
N ILE A 41 13.89 12.86 5.54
CA ILE A 41 13.82 11.93 6.68
C ILE A 41 15.10 11.06 6.77
N CYS A 42 15.60 10.55 5.64
CA CYS A 42 16.89 9.87 5.58
C CYS A 42 18.05 10.80 5.95
N ALA A 43 18.04 12.05 5.48
CA ALA A 43 19.04 13.06 5.84
C ALA A 43 19.01 13.43 7.35
N ALA A 44 17.85 13.36 8.00
CA ALA A 44 17.71 13.50 9.45
C ALA A 44 18.30 12.30 10.23
N GLY A 45 18.66 11.23 9.52
CA GLY A 45 19.44 10.12 10.06
C GLY A 45 18.67 8.81 10.19
N ALA A 46 17.59 8.60 9.44
CA ALA A 46 17.00 7.27 9.28
C ALA A 46 17.88 6.38 8.37
N ALA A 47 17.89 5.06 8.63
CA ALA A 47 18.52 4.08 7.76
C ALA A 47 17.71 3.86 6.47
N LEU A 48 16.39 3.91 6.61
CA LEU A 48 15.40 3.64 5.58
C LEU A 48 14.15 4.46 5.87
N ALA A 49 13.56 5.08 4.86
CA ALA A 49 12.28 5.79 4.96
C ALA A 49 11.43 5.49 3.74
N GLY A 50 10.17 5.08 3.93
CA GLY A 50 9.29 4.74 2.81
C GLY A 50 7.82 4.57 3.21
N SER A 51 6.96 4.51 2.21
CA SER A 51 5.52 4.35 2.42
C SER A 51 5.12 2.89 2.57
N CYS A 52 4.04 2.62 3.30
CA CYS A 52 3.44 1.29 3.39
C CYS A 52 1.92 1.40 3.40
N LYS A 53 1.31 0.90 2.34
CA LYS A 53 -0.13 1.07 2.08
C LYS A 53 -0.96 -0.19 2.27
N THR A 54 -0.32 -1.35 2.27
CA THR A 54 -0.98 -2.65 2.30
C THR A 54 -0.55 -3.43 3.55
N GLU A 55 -1.51 -4.00 4.25
CA GLU A 55 -1.39 -4.81 5.46
C GLU A 55 -0.90 -6.26 5.23
N ASN A 56 -0.37 -6.54 4.05
CA ASN A 56 0.18 -7.83 3.64
C ASN A 56 1.57 -7.65 3.00
N LEU A 57 1.70 -7.71 1.67
CA LEU A 57 2.96 -7.64 0.94
C LEU A 57 3.83 -6.43 1.33
N GLY A 58 3.22 -5.26 1.53
CA GLY A 58 3.93 -4.08 2.04
C GLY A 58 4.63 -4.33 3.38
N ILE A 59 3.93 -4.94 4.34
CA ILE A 59 4.49 -5.35 5.63
C ILE A 59 5.58 -6.41 5.43
N GLU A 60 5.40 -7.35 4.50
CA GLU A 60 6.40 -8.39 4.23
C GLU A 60 7.72 -7.81 3.74
N LYS A 61 7.65 -6.84 2.82
CA LYS A 61 8.83 -6.12 2.30
C LYS A 61 9.53 -5.33 3.40
N ILE A 62 8.76 -4.69 4.30
CA ILE A 62 9.30 -3.98 5.47
C ILE A 62 10.08 -4.94 6.37
N VAL A 63 9.46 -6.05 6.78
CA VAL A 63 10.08 -7.03 7.68
C VAL A 63 11.34 -7.60 7.06
N ALA A 64 11.30 -8.01 5.79
CA ALA A 64 12.44 -8.58 5.08
C ALA A 64 13.63 -7.61 5.01
N ASN A 65 13.39 -6.33 4.71
CA ASN A 65 14.46 -5.33 4.68
C ASN A 65 14.95 -4.96 6.09
N ILE A 66 14.13 -5.04 7.14
CA ILE A 66 14.57 -4.72 8.50
C ILE A 66 15.43 -5.84 9.09
N ILE A 67 15.00 -7.10 9.00
CA ILE A 67 15.73 -8.22 9.60
C ILE A 67 17.03 -8.59 8.84
N SER A 68 17.18 -8.09 7.61
CA SER A 68 18.43 -8.14 6.84
C SER A 68 19.43 -7.02 7.20
N ASN A 69 19.08 -6.13 8.15
CA ASN A 69 20.00 -5.15 8.74
C ASN A 69 19.89 -5.15 10.28
N PRO A 70 20.80 -5.85 10.99
CA PRO A 70 20.80 -5.93 12.44
C PRO A 70 20.99 -4.58 13.15
N ASN A 71 21.45 -3.54 12.46
CA ASN A 71 21.63 -2.22 13.07
C ASN A 71 20.29 -1.54 13.34
N ILE A 72 19.23 -1.87 12.60
CA ILE A 72 17.90 -1.26 12.78
C ILE A 72 17.25 -1.85 14.03
N ARG A 73 17.03 -0.99 15.03
CA ARG A 73 16.48 -1.33 16.36
C ARG A 73 15.17 -0.62 16.67
N PHE A 74 14.79 0.36 15.85
CA PHE A 74 13.55 1.12 16.01
C PHE A 74 12.84 1.22 14.67
N VAL A 75 11.52 1.05 14.70
CA VAL A 75 10.63 1.33 13.58
C VAL A 75 9.68 2.44 14.00
N LEU A 76 9.81 3.59 13.36
CA LEU A 76 8.99 4.77 13.61
C LEU A 76 7.81 4.78 12.63
N LEU A 77 6.59 4.68 13.16
CA LEU A 77 5.36 4.81 12.39
C LEU A 77 4.90 6.27 12.43
N CYS A 78 4.73 6.88 11.27
CA CYS A 78 4.26 8.26 11.10
C CYS A 78 3.37 8.37 9.85
N GLY A 79 2.81 9.56 9.63
CA GLY A 79 1.86 9.80 8.56
C GLY A 79 0.45 9.32 8.86
N THR A 80 -0.44 9.55 7.90
CA THR A 80 -1.86 9.24 7.94
C THR A 80 -2.11 7.74 7.74
N GLU A 81 -2.98 7.14 8.54
CA GLU A 81 -3.31 5.72 8.44
C GLU A 81 -4.05 5.42 7.13
N VAL A 82 -3.83 4.22 6.59
CA VAL A 82 -4.45 3.81 5.31
C VAL A 82 -5.81 3.19 5.58
N LYS A 83 -6.87 3.92 5.22
CA LYS A 83 -8.26 3.45 5.44
C LYS A 83 -8.51 2.10 4.75
N GLY A 84 -9.19 1.20 5.45
CA GLY A 84 -9.50 -0.16 4.99
C GLY A 84 -8.33 -1.13 5.20
N HIS A 85 -7.13 -0.75 4.80
CA HIS A 85 -5.92 -1.56 4.99
C HIS A 85 -5.44 -1.58 6.45
N LEU A 86 -5.48 -0.42 7.11
CA LEU A 86 -4.99 -0.22 8.48
C LEU A 86 -3.56 -0.75 8.67
N SER A 87 -2.65 -0.36 7.76
CA SER A 87 -1.29 -0.91 7.71
C SER A 87 -0.49 -0.59 8.98
N GLY A 88 -0.61 0.62 9.53
CA GLY A 88 0.09 0.99 10.76
C GLY A 88 -0.38 0.19 11.96
N GLN A 89 -1.70 0.08 12.15
CA GLN A 89 -2.31 -0.78 13.17
C GLN A 89 -1.93 -2.25 12.98
N SER A 90 -1.85 -2.73 11.74
CA SER A 90 -1.48 -4.11 11.43
C SER A 90 -0.02 -4.41 11.77
N ILE A 91 0.90 -3.47 11.51
CA ILE A 91 2.31 -3.59 11.93
C ILE A 91 2.40 -3.64 13.46
N ASP A 92 1.69 -2.76 14.16
CA ASP A 92 1.63 -2.74 15.63
C ASP A 92 1.08 -4.07 16.20
N ALA A 93 0.02 -4.62 15.59
CA ALA A 93 -0.59 -5.88 15.99
C ALA A 93 0.34 -7.08 15.72
N MET A 94 0.99 -7.11 14.55
CA MET A 94 1.98 -8.12 14.19
C MET A 94 3.17 -8.12 15.17
N HIS A 95 3.68 -6.94 15.54
CA HIS A 95 4.77 -6.83 16.50
C HIS A 95 4.36 -7.35 17.89
N LYS A 96 3.14 -7.04 18.35
CA LYS A 96 2.69 -7.45 19.70
C LYS A 96 2.26 -8.92 19.78
N ASN A 97 1.56 -9.42 18.76
CA ASN A 97 0.82 -10.67 18.84
C ASN A 97 1.32 -11.75 17.86
N GLY A 98 2.15 -11.38 16.89
CA GLY A 98 2.64 -12.29 15.86
C GLY A 98 1.56 -12.68 14.83
N VAL A 99 1.71 -13.90 14.30
CA VAL A 99 0.84 -14.46 13.26
C VAL A 99 0.33 -15.85 13.63
N GLU A 100 -0.88 -16.19 13.18
CA GLU A 100 -1.47 -17.53 13.29
C GLU A 100 -1.97 -17.97 11.91
N GLY A 101 -1.38 -19.04 11.35
CA GLY A 101 -1.71 -19.50 9.99
C GLY A 101 -1.47 -18.43 8.91
N GLY A 102 -0.46 -17.58 9.10
CA GLY A 102 -0.15 -16.44 8.22
C GLY A 102 -0.96 -15.17 8.50
N LYS A 103 -2.07 -15.26 9.25
CA LYS A 103 -2.88 -14.08 9.61
C LYS A 103 -2.26 -13.30 10.76
N ILE A 104 -2.18 -11.97 10.65
CA ILE A 104 -1.77 -11.08 11.74
C ILE A 104 -2.83 -11.08 12.84
N VAL A 105 -2.42 -11.47 14.05
CA VAL A 105 -3.32 -11.59 15.20
C VAL A 105 -3.67 -10.20 15.73
N GLY A 106 -4.97 -9.86 15.74
CA GLY A 106 -5.45 -8.56 16.23
C GLY A 106 -5.37 -7.42 15.22
N SER A 107 -5.03 -7.69 13.95
CA SER A 107 -5.16 -6.69 12.89
C SER A 107 -6.65 -6.46 12.55
N GLY A 108 -7.02 -5.18 12.37
CA GLY A 108 -8.32 -4.75 11.85
C GLY A 108 -8.34 -4.54 10.33
N GLY A 109 -7.21 -4.78 9.64
CA GLY A 109 -7.09 -4.64 8.19
C GLY A 109 -7.98 -5.63 7.44
N ALA A 110 -8.22 -5.35 6.16
CA ALA A 110 -9.13 -6.15 5.33
C ALA A 110 -8.57 -7.54 5.01
N ILE A 111 -7.28 -7.64 4.67
CA ILE A 111 -6.59 -8.87 4.25
C ILE A 111 -5.20 -8.97 4.92
N PRO A 112 -5.13 -9.12 6.26
CA PRO A 112 -3.87 -9.07 7.00
C PRO A 112 -3.19 -10.44 7.04
N PHE A 113 -2.82 -10.97 5.88
CA PHE A 113 -2.12 -12.25 5.73
C PHE A 113 -0.71 -12.05 5.17
N LEU A 114 0.26 -12.71 5.79
CA LEU A 114 1.66 -12.74 5.38
C LEU A 114 1.96 -14.17 4.89
N GLU A 115 2.09 -14.33 3.57
CA GLU A 115 2.29 -15.61 2.89
C GLU A 115 3.77 -15.94 2.68
N ASN A 116 4.61 -14.91 2.55
CA ASN A 116 6.05 -15.04 2.32
C ASN A 116 6.86 -15.15 3.63
N LEU A 117 6.26 -14.83 4.77
CA LEU A 117 6.94 -14.79 6.06
C LEU A 117 6.54 -15.95 6.99
N THR A 118 7.55 -16.57 7.60
CA THR A 118 7.36 -17.60 8.62
C THR A 118 7.23 -16.96 10.01
N ALA A 119 6.71 -17.72 10.98
CA ALA A 119 6.66 -17.29 12.37
C ALA A 119 8.06 -16.97 12.95
N GLU A 120 9.13 -17.59 12.45
CA GLU A 120 10.51 -17.29 12.86
C GLU A 120 10.96 -15.91 12.37
N HIS A 121 10.58 -15.52 11.15
CA HIS A 121 10.87 -14.17 10.63
C HIS A 121 10.15 -13.10 11.46
N ILE A 122 8.88 -13.35 11.81
CA ILE A 122 8.10 -12.45 12.66
C ILE A 122 8.72 -12.36 14.05
N LYS A 123 9.08 -13.50 14.66
CA LYS A 123 9.74 -13.51 15.96
C LYS A 123 11.07 -12.75 15.95
N ARG A 124 11.89 -12.94 14.90
CA ARG A 124 13.11 -12.17 14.69
C ARG A 124 12.83 -10.67 14.64
N PHE A 125 11.82 -10.25 13.90
CA PHE A 125 11.41 -8.84 13.83
C PHE A 125 11.00 -8.32 15.21
N GLN A 126 10.15 -9.05 15.94
CA GLN A 126 9.68 -8.69 17.29
C GLN A 126 10.82 -8.47 18.28
N GLU A 127 11.81 -9.36 18.28
CA GLU A 127 12.97 -9.28 19.18
C GLU A 127 13.98 -8.21 18.75
N GLN A 128 14.08 -7.94 17.44
CA GLN A 128 15.07 -7.00 16.90
C GLN A 128 14.69 -5.54 17.14
N VAL A 129 13.42 -5.18 16.92
CA VAL A 129 12.98 -3.78 16.91
C VAL A 129 11.97 -3.43 17.99
N GLU A 130 12.02 -2.18 18.45
CA GLU A 130 10.93 -1.52 19.15
C GLU A 130 10.09 -0.70 18.15
N ILE A 131 8.77 -0.85 18.20
CA ILE A 131 7.85 0.00 17.43
C ILE A 131 7.57 1.28 18.21
N VAL A 132 7.76 2.42 17.54
CA VAL A 132 7.47 3.75 18.07
C VAL A 132 6.42 4.38 17.17
N ASN A 133 5.23 4.63 17.71
CA ASN A 133 4.11 5.14 16.94
C ASN A 133 3.84 6.61 17.29
N ILE A 134 3.99 7.50 16.30
CA ILE A 134 3.66 8.93 16.40
C ILE A 134 2.56 9.33 15.39
N MET A 135 1.87 8.34 14.82
CA MET A 135 0.78 8.60 13.88
C MET A 135 -0.34 9.40 14.57
N GLU A 136 -1.03 10.30 13.87
CA GLU A 136 -0.94 10.59 12.42
C GLU A 136 -0.02 11.78 12.08
N SER A 137 1.13 11.93 12.76
CA SER A 137 2.02 13.08 12.52
C SER A 137 2.66 13.06 11.12
N GLU A 138 2.46 14.16 10.37
CA GLU A 138 3.08 14.45 9.07
C GLU A 138 4.16 15.56 9.16
N ASP A 139 4.42 16.06 10.38
CA ASP A 139 5.39 17.12 10.62
C ASP A 139 6.81 16.56 10.59
N VAL A 140 7.55 16.86 9.51
CA VAL A 140 8.94 16.42 9.31
C VAL A 140 9.86 16.88 10.44
N GLY A 141 9.58 18.02 11.08
CA GLY A 141 10.33 18.49 12.25
C GLY A 141 10.15 17.58 13.47
N GLN A 142 8.92 17.16 13.74
CA GLN A 142 8.61 16.20 14.81
C GLN A 142 9.20 14.81 14.52
N ILE A 143 9.08 14.34 13.28
CA ILE A 143 9.66 13.08 12.82
C ILE A 143 11.19 13.11 13.02
N SER A 144 11.84 14.19 12.58
CA SER A 144 13.29 14.39 12.75
C SER A 144 13.72 14.45 14.21
N ALA A 145 12.95 15.14 15.06
CA ALA A 145 13.21 15.18 16.51
C ALA A 145 13.11 13.77 17.13
N LYS A 146 12.10 12.99 16.74
CA LYS A 146 11.91 11.62 17.22
C LYS A 146 13.03 10.69 16.74
N ILE A 147 13.49 10.81 15.49
CA ILE A 147 14.65 10.08 14.98
C ILE A 147 15.88 10.37 15.84
N ASN A 148 16.15 11.63 16.14
CA ASN A 148 17.30 12.02 16.97
C ASN A 148 17.20 11.45 18.39
N GLU A 149 16.03 11.51 19.02
CA GLU A 149 15.77 10.88 20.32
C GLU A 149 16.10 9.38 20.29
N LEU A 150 15.60 8.64 19.28
CA LEU A 150 15.82 7.20 19.17
C LEU A 150 17.29 6.85 18.91
N LYS A 151 18.01 7.67 18.15
CA LYS A 151 19.47 7.52 17.97
C LYS A 151 20.24 7.66 19.28
N THR A 152 19.79 8.50 20.23
CA THR A 152 20.43 8.56 21.56
C THR A 152 20.20 7.30 22.40
N ARG A 153 19.17 6.51 22.07
CA ARG A 153 18.80 5.25 22.73
C ARG A 153 19.35 4.03 22.01
N ASP A 154 20.26 4.21 21.05
CA ASP A 154 20.82 3.12 20.23
C ASP A 154 21.47 2.03 21.09
N PRO A 155 20.86 0.83 21.17
CA PRO A 155 21.39 -0.28 21.97
C PRO A 155 22.51 -1.04 21.25
N GLY A 156 22.90 -0.61 20.03
CA GLY A 156 23.80 -1.35 19.14
C GLY A 156 23.07 -2.38 18.29
N ALA A 157 23.81 -3.07 17.44
CA ALA A 157 23.28 -4.07 16.53
C ALA A 157 22.65 -5.25 17.29
N PHE A 158 21.64 -5.87 16.68
CA PHE A 158 21.03 -7.08 17.20
C PHE A 158 22.04 -8.24 17.23
N GLY A 159 21.92 -9.08 18.26
CA GLY A 159 22.89 -10.12 18.59
C GLY A 159 23.06 -11.22 17.54
N ALA A 160 22.18 -11.32 16.56
CA ALA A 160 22.21 -12.35 15.52
C ALA A 160 22.45 -11.76 14.11
N ASP A 161 22.87 -12.63 13.19
CA ASP A 161 23.25 -12.24 11.83
C ASP A 161 22.04 -11.80 10.98
N PRO A 162 22.26 -11.08 9.87
CA PRO A 162 21.21 -10.71 8.94
C PRO A 162 20.47 -11.93 8.37
N ILE A 163 19.15 -11.85 8.25
CA ILE A 163 18.33 -12.85 7.55
C ILE A 163 17.87 -12.26 6.23
N VAL A 164 18.10 -12.97 5.12
CA VAL A 164 17.65 -12.58 3.78
C VAL A 164 16.47 -13.45 3.38
N ILE A 165 15.37 -12.81 2.98
CA ILE A 165 14.13 -13.46 2.53
C ILE A 165 13.89 -13.09 1.08
N GLN A 166 13.51 -14.08 0.27
CA GLN A 166 12.96 -13.84 -1.06
C GLN A 166 11.46 -13.59 -0.93
N ILE A 167 10.99 -12.44 -1.40
CA ILE A 167 9.56 -12.11 -1.43
C ILE A 167 9.09 -12.30 -2.88
N SER A 168 8.07 -13.13 -3.11
CA SER A 168 7.41 -13.17 -4.41
C SER A 168 6.45 -11.99 -4.53
N ASP A 169 6.61 -11.19 -5.59
CA ASP A 169 5.81 -10.00 -5.88
C ASP A 169 4.40 -10.32 -6.42
N ASP A 170 3.88 -11.53 -6.18
CA ASP A 170 2.49 -11.90 -6.50
C ASP A 170 1.55 -11.18 -5.52
N ALA A 171 1.45 -9.87 -5.72
CA ALA A 171 0.60 -8.92 -5.04
C ALA A 171 -0.85 -9.17 -5.48
N GLY A 172 -1.45 -10.20 -4.93
CA GLY A 172 -2.82 -10.55 -5.21
C GLY A 172 -2.97 -12.05 -5.17
N GLY A 173 -4.04 -12.52 -4.53
CA GLY A 173 -4.45 -13.91 -4.61
C GLY A 173 -4.61 -14.32 -6.07
N SER A 174 -3.53 -14.83 -6.66
CA SER A 174 -3.56 -15.70 -7.82
C SER A 174 -3.02 -17.02 -7.34
N GLY A 175 -3.93 -17.97 -7.19
CA GLY A 175 -3.58 -19.34 -6.92
C GLY A 175 -2.55 -19.83 -7.93
N ALA A 176 -1.34 -20.08 -7.46
CA ALA A 176 -0.39 -20.97 -8.09
C ALA A 176 0.73 -21.25 -7.08
N GLY A 177 0.61 -22.37 -6.37
CA GLY A 177 1.79 -22.98 -5.75
C GLY A 177 1.80 -23.14 -4.24
N SER A 178 0.70 -23.59 -3.63
CA SER A 178 0.85 -24.65 -2.63
C SER A 178 0.07 -25.88 -3.09
N THR A 179 0.82 -26.85 -3.62
CA THR A 179 0.36 -28.22 -3.77
C THR A 179 0.09 -28.77 -2.39
N VAL A 180 -1.15 -28.65 -1.88
CA VAL A 180 -1.99 -29.71 -1.28
C VAL A 180 -3.36 -29.09 -0.95
N ALA A 181 -4.29 -29.10 -1.89
CA ALA A 181 -5.71 -29.18 -1.55
C ALA A 181 -6.44 -29.83 -2.72
N SER A 182 -6.64 -31.13 -2.59
CA SER A 182 -7.63 -31.89 -3.35
C SER A 182 -8.90 -31.07 -3.55
N ALA A 183 -9.38 -31.02 -4.79
CA ALA A 183 -10.69 -30.54 -5.23
C ALA A 183 -11.74 -30.56 -4.10
N ASN A 184 -11.89 -29.43 -3.39
CA ASN A 184 -12.95 -29.28 -2.40
C ASN A 184 -14.16 -28.68 -3.12
N PRO A 185 -15.31 -29.38 -3.20
CA PRO A 185 -16.48 -28.95 -3.96
C PRO A 185 -16.98 -27.53 -3.60
N GLN A 186 -16.71 -27.07 -2.38
CA GLN A 186 -17.08 -25.73 -1.91
C GLN A 186 -16.28 -24.62 -2.58
N PHE A 187 -15.01 -24.85 -2.93
CA PHE A 187 -14.18 -23.83 -3.57
C PHE A 187 -14.64 -23.55 -5.00
N LEU A 188 -14.98 -24.61 -5.74
CA LEU A 188 -15.55 -24.52 -7.08
C LEU A 188 -16.91 -23.80 -7.09
N GLU A 189 -17.69 -23.92 -6.01
CA GLU A 189 -18.95 -23.20 -5.88
C GLU A 189 -18.73 -21.70 -5.63
N ILE A 190 -17.71 -21.34 -4.85
CA ILE A 190 -17.33 -19.95 -4.60
C ILE A 190 -16.83 -19.29 -5.88
N GLU A 191 -15.96 -19.94 -6.65
CA GLU A 191 -15.50 -19.45 -7.97
C GLU A 191 -16.68 -19.18 -8.90
N LYS A 192 -17.62 -20.13 -9.03
CA LYS A 192 -18.83 -19.94 -9.84
C LYS A 192 -19.71 -18.77 -9.39
N ARG A 193 -19.77 -18.50 -8.08
CA ARG A 193 -20.52 -17.34 -7.55
C ARG A 193 -19.79 -16.05 -7.86
N LEU A 194 -18.46 -16.04 -7.84
CA LEU A 194 -17.64 -14.89 -8.20
C LEU A 194 -17.82 -14.53 -9.68
N ASP A 195 -17.73 -15.51 -10.58
CA ASP A 195 -17.97 -15.34 -12.02
C ASP A 195 -19.38 -14.79 -12.30
N ALA A 196 -20.38 -15.28 -11.56
CA ALA A 196 -21.76 -14.81 -11.69
C ALA A 196 -21.94 -13.36 -11.23
N ILE A 197 -21.17 -12.90 -10.24
CA ILE A 197 -21.16 -11.52 -9.78
C ILE A 197 -20.46 -10.64 -10.82
N GLU A 198 -19.28 -11.03 -11.31
CA GLU A 198 -18.53 -10.29 -12.32
C GLU A 198 -19.38 -10.06 -13.58
N LYS A 199 -20.03 -11.12 -14.08
CA LYS A 199 -20.95 -11.02 -15.22
C LYS A 199 -22.12 -10.06 -14.99
N LYS A 200 -22.63 -9.96 -13.75
CA LYS A 200 -23.69 -8.99 -13.40
C LYS A 200 -23.16 -7.56 -13.36
N VAL A 201 -21.93 -7.37 -12.88
CA VAL A 201 -21.27 -6.06 -12.86
C VAL A 201 -21.05 -5.58 -14.29
N GLU A 202 -20.46 -6.41 -15.16
CA GLU A 202 -20.27 -6.09 -16.58
C GLU A 202 -21.59 -5.72 -17.27
N PHE A 203 -22.66 -6.48 -17.01
CA PHE A 203 -23.97 -6.19 -17.58
C PHE A 203 -24.54 -4.86 -17.07
N THR A 204 -24.36 -4.57 -15.78
CA THR A 204 -24.82 -3.30 -15.17
C THR A 204 -24.06 -2.12 -15.74
N ASP A 205 -22.75 -2.23 -15.91
CA ASP A 205 -21.92 -1.20 -16.53
C ASP A 205 -22.30 -0.96 -18.00
N ALA A 206 -22.57 -2.02 -18.75
CA ALA A 206 -23.09 -1.92 -20.11
C ALA A 206 -24.44 -1.20 -20.16
N GLU A 207 -25.35 -1.49 -19.22
CA GLU A 207 -26.65 -0.81 -19.13
C GLU A 207 -26.51 0.68 -18.78
N ILE A 208 -25.62 1.00 -17.84
CA ILE A 208 -25.31 2.39 -17.45
C ILE A 208 -24.73 3.14 -18.65
N ALA A 209 -23.74 2.56 -19.35
CA ALA A 209 -23.12 3.16 -20.53
C ALA A 209 -24.16 3.45 -21.63
N MET A 210 -25.06 2.51 -21.92
CA MET A 210 -26.16 2.72 -22.87
C MET A 210 -27.12 3.83 -22.43
N ARG A 211 -27.45 3.90 -21.14
CA ARG A 211 -28.36 4.92 -20.59
C ARG A 211 -27.73 6.32 -20.65
N VAL A 212 -26.45 6.43 -20.35
CA VAL A 212 -25.68 7.69 -20.46
C VAL A 212 -25.55 8.09 -21.93
N GLY A 213 -25.18 7.18 -22.82
CA GLY A 213 -25.08 7.44 -24.25
C GLY A 213 -26.40 7.94 -24.86
N ARG A 214 -27.54 7.35 -24.47
CA ARG A 214 -28.87 7.81 -24.92
C ARG A 214 -29.23 9.20 -24.40
N LYS A 215 -28.90 9.52 -23.15
CA LYS A 215 -29.13 10.86 -22.59
C LYS A 215 -28.29 11.91 -23.32
N ILE A 216 -26.99 11.67 -23.44
CA ILE A 216 -26.06 12.59 -24.12
C ILE A 216 -26.47 12.79 -25.59
N GLY A 217 -26.75 11.70 -26.32
CA GLY A 217 -27.16 11.78 -27.72
C GLY A 217 -28.46 12.57 -27.93
N ARG A 218 -29.44 12.40 -27.03
CA ARG A 218 -30.69 13.17 -27.06
C ARG A 218 -30.44 14.65 -26.79
N ASP A 219 -29.69 14.97 -25.75
CA ASP A 219 -29.49 16.36 -25.33
C ASP A 219 -28.67 17.14 -26.38
N ILE A 220 -27.67 16.49 -26.98
CA ILE A 220 -26.91 17.03 -28.12
C ILE A 220 -27.82 17.20 -29.36
N GLY A 221 -28.66 16.22 -29.66
CA GLY A 221 -29.57 16.27 -30.80
C GLY A 221 -30.59 17.41 -30.70
N ILE A 222 -31.17 17.64 -29.52
CA ILE A 222 -32.10 18.75 -29.27
C ILE A 222 -31.39 20.09 -29.48
N LEU A 223 -30.17 20.24 -28.96
CA LEU A 223 -29.38 21.46 -29.10
C LEU A 223 -29.12 21.80 -30.57
N TYR A 224 -28.57 20.85 -31.34
CA TYR A 224 -28.29 21.07 -32.76
C TYR A 224 -29.55 21.30 -33.60
N GLY A 225 -30.64 20.60 -33.29
CA GLY A 225 -31.93 20.78 -33.95
C GLY A 225 -32.47 22.21 -33.77
N LEU A 226 -32.38 22.75 -32.55
CA LEU A 226 -32.81 24.12 -32.26
C LEU A 226 -31.94 25.15 -33.00
N VAL A 227 -30.62 24.99 -32.97
CA VAL A 227 -29.69 25.89 -33.66
C VAL A 227 -29.93 25.89 -35.17
N ALA A 228 -30.04 24.70 -35.79
CA ALA A 228 -30.32 24.58 -37.22
C ALA A 228 -31.68 25.17 -37.60
N GLY A 229 -32.72 24.95 -36.77
CA GLY A 229 -34.04 25.54 -36.95
C GLY A 229 -34.02 27.07 -36.91
N CYS A 230 -33.31 27.67 -35.96
CA CYS A 230 -33.13 29.12 -35.87
C CYS A 230 -32.40 29.69 -37.10
N ILE A 231 -31.34 29.03 -37.56
CA ILE A 231 -30.61 29.44 -38.78
C ILE A 231 -31.53 29.39 -40.00
N ALA A 232 -32.25 28.29 -40.20
CA ALA A 232 -33.18 28.14 -41.32
C ALA A 232 -34.28 29.22 -41.29
N PHE A 233 -34.82 29.53 -40.10
CA PHE A 233 -35.80 30.59 -39.92
C PHE A 233 -35.24 31.98 -40.29
N MET A 234 -34.02 32.30 -39.86
CA MET A 234 -33.35 33.56 -40.23
C MET A 234 -33.13 33.66 -41.74
N VAL A 235 -32.71 32.57 -42.38
CA VAL A 235 -32.53 32.54 -43.84
C VAL A 235 -33.86 32.78 -44.56
N ILE A 236 -34.94 32.11 -44.15
CA ILE A 236 -36.27 32.31 -44.74
C ILE A 236 -36.72 33.76 -44.58
N MET A 237 -36.58 34.34 -43.38
CA MET A 237 -36.94 35.74 -43.11
C MET A 237 -36.11 36.74 -43.94
N MET A 238 -34.85 36.41 -44.26
CA MET A 238 -34.02 37.25 -45.13
C MET A 238 -34.46 37.23 -46.60
N PHE A 239 -34.98 36.10 -47.09
CA PHE A 239 -35.40 35.94 -48.49
C PHE A 239 -36.87 36.30 -48.75
N LEU A 240 -37.74 36.24 -47.73
CA LEU A 240 -39.16 36.60 -47.84
C LEU A 240 -39.40 37.99 -48.47
N PRO A 241 -38.69 39.07 -48.08
CA PRO A 241 -38.90 40.42 -48.61
C PRO A 241 -38.39 40.62 -50.04
N ARG A 242 -37.67 39.64 -50.62
CA ARG A 242 -37.21 39.67 -52.02
C ARG A 242 -38.14 38.92 -52.96
N ILE A 243 -39.07 38.12 -52.41
CA ILE A 243 -40.00 37.27 -53.15
C ILE A 243 -41.42 37.87 -53.15
N MET A 244 -41.77 38.64 -52.11
CA MET A 244 -42.93 39.54 -52.08
C MET A 244 -42.59 40.89 -52.70
#